data_AF-A0A2V2DE54-F1
#
_entry.id   AF-A0A2V2DE54-F1
#
_cell.length_a   1.000
_cell.length_b   1.000
_cell.length_c   1.000
_cell.angle_alpha   90.00
_cell.angle_beta   90.00
_cell.angle_gamma   90.00
#
_symmetry.space_group_name_H-M   'P 1'
#
loop_
_entity.id
_entity.type
_entity.pdbx_description
1 polymer ?
#
loop_
_entity_poly.entity_id
_entity_poly.type
_entity_poly.pdbx_seq_one_letter_code
_entity_poly.pdbx_strand_id
1 'polypeptide(L)' 'MSQHSSLKTGGSSSKKKRSVLKRFERIDLLLKRGTIKEVKRVTSLPKTKPAE' A
#
# COMPACT_ATOMS: atom_id res chain seq x y z
N MET A 1 -2.14 25.66 -16.73
CA MET A 1 -2.05 24.26 -17.20
C MET A 1 -3.15 23.46 -16.53
N SER A 2 -4.01 22.79 -17.29
CA SER A 2 -5.10 21.96 -16.72
C SER A 2 -4.59 20.53 -16.46
N GLN A 3 -4.83 20.00 -15.27
CA GLN A 3 -4.45 18.63 -14.91
C GLN A 3 -5.33 17.63 -15.68
N HIS A 4 -4.69 16.70 -16.41
CA HIS A 4 -5.38 15.67 -17.17
C HIS A 4 -6.33 14.86 -16.28
N SER A 5 -7.49 14.46 -16.81
CA SER A 5 -8.58 13.79 -16.06
C SER A 5 -8.12 12.51 -15.34
N SER A 6 -7.19 11.76 -15.92
CA SER A 6 -6.59 10.55 -15.32
C SER A 6 -5.69 10.81 -14.12
N LEU A 7 -5.16 12.03 -13.99
CA LEU A 7 -4.27 12.45 -12.90
C LEU A 7 -5.05 13.07 -11.74
N LYS A 8 -6.35 13.36 -11.89
CA LYS A 8 -7.17 13.96 -10.82
C LYS A 8 -7.27 12.97 -9.65
N THR A 9 -6.73 13.36 -8.51
CA THR A 9 -6.56 12.53 -7.29
C THR A 9 -7.87 12.03 -6.66
N GLY A 10 -9.04 12.40 -7.18
CA GLY A 10 -10.36 11.91 -6.78
C GLY A 10 -11.08 11.02 -7.80
N GLY A 11 -10.46 10.68 -8.94
CA GLY A 11 -11.04 9.79 -9.94
C GLY A 11 -11.23 8.36 -9.41
N SER A 12 -12.11 7.58 -10.05
CA SER A 12 -12.47 6.18 -9.70
C SER A 12 -11.30 5.25 -9.34
N SER A 13 -10.09 5.53 -9.83
CA SER A 13 -8.84 4.85 -9.46
C SER A 13 -8.42 5.00 -7.99
N SER A 14 -8.72 6.13 -7.34
CA SER A 14 -8.42 6.39 -5.91
C SER A 14 -9.40 5.69 -4.96
N LYS A 15 -10.63 5.40 -5.41
CA LYS A 15 -11.69 4.70 -4.66
C LYS A 15 -11.69 3.18 -4.87
N LYS A 16 -10.84 2.66 -5.75
CA LYS A 16 -10.79 1.23 -6.05
C LYS A 16 -10.32 0.45 -4.81
N LYS A 17 -11.01 -0.64 -4.45
CA LYS A 17 -10.52 -1.61 -3.46
C LYS A 17 -9.12 -2.06 -3.90
N ARG A 18 -8.09 -1.54 -3.24
CA ARG A 18 -6.70 -1.88 -3.57
C ARG A 18 -6.44 -3.28 -3.05
N SER A 19 -6.12 -4.22 -3.94
CA SER A 19 -5.72 -5.58 -3.54
C SER A 19 -4.37 -5.61 -2.83
N VAL A 20 -3.61 -4.51 -2.90
CA VAL A 20 -2.30 -4.32 -2.27
C VAL A 20 -2.34 -3.06 -1.40
N LEU A 21 -2.11 -3.26 -0.10
CA LEU A 21 -1.96 -2.19 0.89
C LEU A 21 -0.81 -1.24 0.52
N LYS A 22 -0.86 0.00 1.01
CA LYS A 22 0.27 0.93 0.89
C LYS A 22 1.48 0.35 1.60
N ARG A 23 2.67 0.72 1.16
CA ARG A 23 3.92 0.15 1.66
C ARG A 23 4.08 0.28 3.18
N PHE A 24 3.72 1.43 3.77
CA PHE A 24 3.74 1.61 5.22
C PHE A 24 2.72 0.72 5.95
N GLU A 25 1.48 0.63 5.45
CA GLU A 25 0.45 -0.27 5.96
C GLU A 25 0.92 -1.74 5.94
N ARG A 26 1.69 -2.12 4.91
CA ARG A 26 2.28 -3.46 4.79
C ARG A 26 3.37 -3.69 5.83
N ILE A 27 4.23 -2.70 6.08
CA ILE A 27 5.28 -2.78 7.10
C ILE A 27 4.63 -2.99 8.47
N ASP A 28 3.68 -2.15 8.84
CA ASP A 28 2.99 -2.23 10.13
C ASP A 28 2.32 -3.60 10.33
N LEU A 29 1.68 -4.10 9.28
CA LEU A 29 1.04 -5.41 9.30
C LEU A 29 2.06 -6.56 9.40
N LEU A 30 3.21 -6.47 8.71
CA LEU A 30 4.28 -7.49 8.78
C LEU A 30 4.97 -7.51 10.15
N LEU A 31 5.14 -6.35 10.77
CA LEU A 31 5.63 -6.19 12.14
C LEU A 31 4.62 -6.77 13.14
N LYS A 32 3.32 -6.42 13.01
CA LYS A 32 2.25 -6.99 13.84
C LYS A 32 2.16 -8.51 13.75
N ARG A 33 2.43 -9.10 12.57
CA ARG A 33 2.46 -10.55 12.36
C ARG A 33 3.76 -11.21 12.81
N GLY A 34 4.78 -10.45 13.22
CA GLY A 34 6.10 -10.97 13.61
C GLY A 34 6.92 -11.59 12.46
N THR A 35 6.42 -11.50 11.22
CA THR A 35 7.07 -12.05 10.02
C THR A 35 8.37 -11.31 9.66
N ILE A 36 8.49 -10.05 10.10
CA ILE A 36 9.71 -9.27 9.98
C ILE A 36 9.99 -8.69 11.36
N LYS A 37 11.22 -8.88 11.86
CA LYS A 37 11.66 -8.35 13.17
C LYS A 37 12.11 -6.89 13.08
N GLU A 38 12.72 -6.51 11.95
CA GLU A 38 13.30 -5.19 11.76
C GLU A 38 13.21 -4.77 10.28
N VAL A 39 12.82 -3.52 10.02
CA VAL A 39 12.62 -3.01 8.66
C VAL A 39 13.96 -2.63 8.05
N LYS A 40 14.67 -3.63 7.52
CA LYS A 40 15.96 -3.40 6.84
C LYS A 40 15.82 -2.69 5.50
N ARG A 41 14.71 -2.92 4.79
CA ARG A 41 14.43 -2.34 3.47
C ARG A 41 12.94 -2.08 3.31
N VAL A 42 12.61 -0.91 2.77
CA VAL A 42 11.23 -0.48 2.50
C VAL A 42 10.75 -1.05 1.15
N THR A 43 11.67 -1.34 0.24
CA THR A 43 11.42 -2.00 -1.04
C THR A 43 11.41 -3.54 -0.90
N SER A 44 10.88 -4.25 -1.89
CA SER A 44 10.82 -5.74 -1.96
C SER A 44 10.14 -6.47 -0.79
N LEU A 45 9.16 -5.85 -0.13
CA LEU A 45 8.38 -6.53 0.92
C LEU A 45 7.53 -7.69 0.34
N PRO A 46 7.26 -8.77 1.12
CA PRO A 46 6.37 -9.86 0.71
C PRO A 46 4.93 -9.37 0.57
N LYS A 47 4.21 -9.82 -0.47
CA LYS A 47 2.85 -9.35 -0.76
C LYS A 47 1.92 -9.69 0.41
N THR A 48 1.31 -8.66 0.99
CA THR A 48 0.37 -8.83 2.10
C THR A 48 -1.03 -8.46 1.68
N LYS A 49 -1.98 -9.37 2.01
CA LYS A 49 -3.41 -9.08 1.93
C LYS A 49 -3.82 -8.28 3.18
N PRO A 50 -4.78 -7.34 3.04
CA PRO A 50 -5.43 -6.74 4.21
C PRO A 50 -5.96 -7.84 5.14
N ALA A 51 -5.86 -7.62 6.45
CA ALA A 51 -6.64 -8.42 7.39
C ALA A 51 -8.13 -8.12 7.15
N GLU A 52 -8.99 -9.14 7.27
CA GLU A 52 -10.45 -8.98 7.18
C GLU A 52 -10.97 -8.00 8.23
#